data_AF-A0A9P8DTY6-F1
#
_entry.id   AF-A0A9P8DTY6-F1
#
_cell.length_a   1.000
_cell.length_b   1.000
_cell.length_c   1.000
_cell.angle_alpha   90.00
_cell.angle_beta   90.00
_cell.angle_gamma   90.00
#
_symmetry.space_group_name_H-M   'P 1'
#
loop_
_entity.id
_entity.type
_entity.pdbx_description
1 polymer ?
#
loop_
_entity_poly.entity_id
_entity_poly.type
_entity_poly.pdbx_seq_one_letter_code
_entity_poly.pdbx_strand_id
1 'polypeptide(L)'
;MSRPIENGKLHCLQIGVPITDTETTFALPDPEGYSVIAESMSGETDTHEYWGSARDRIPRSQTDPLEPDGWPSLKDEEDSLDPRGKLVTVDPHENLCLIRSGQVWGNSTPTEIKSYNAEIKPTLDSGMEELTKKSQQFGCFSNRYMRIEDDDGNPVGKTWSISMWESLGRLEKWSLTPKHKEIFGTQINHFNRMEREGEVANLNLWHELMVLRKKDQSFMYFNCHKKIGILLAIDN
;
A
#
# COMPACT_ATOMS: atom_id res chain seq x y z
N MET A 1 26.46 -24.83 2.71
CA MET A 1 25.79 -24.73 4.03
C MET A 1 25.68 -23.25 4.36
N SER A 2 24.47 -22.71 4.29
CA SER A 2 24.18 -21.30 4.61
C SER A 2 24.48 -21.06 6.10
N ARG A 3 25.17 -19.96 6.42
CA ARG A 3 25.50 -19.61 7.80
C ARG A 3 24.20 -19.45 8.61
N PRO A 4 24.13 -19.93 9.86
CA PRO A 4 22.98 -19.65 10.72
C PRO A 4 22.90 -18.14 10.94
N ILE A 5 21.70 -17.59 10.76
CA ILE A 5 21.43 -16.18 10.96
C ILE A 5 21.36 -15.93 12.48
N GLU A 6 22.51 -15.83 13.14
CA GLU A 6 22.58 -15.65 14.60
C GLU A 6 22.23 -14.21 15.06
N ASN A 7 22.04 -13.26 14.13
CA ASN A 7 21.67 -11.86 14.41
C ASN A 7 20.54 -11.31 13.50
N GLY A 8 19.75 -12.19 12.89
CA GLY A 8 18.71 -11.78 11.94
C GLY A 8 17.53 -11.12 12.62
N LYS A 9 16.92 -10.20 11.89
CA LYS A 9 15.57 -9.72 12.16
C LYS A 9 14.68 -10.29 11.07
N LEU A 10 13.57 -10.90 11.45
CA LEU A 10 12.59 -11.42 10.50
C LEU A 10 11.24 -10.78 10.83
N HIS A 11 10.57 -10.33 9.78
CA HIS A 11 9.17 -9.93 9.85
C HIS A 11 8.44 -10.68 8.74
N CYS A 12 7.43 -11.45 9.11
CA CYS A 12 6.56 -12.16 8.20
C CYS A 12 5.13 -11.62 8.36
N LEU A 13 4.60 -11.09 7.26
CA LEU A 13 3.19 -10.81 7.08
C LEU A 13 2.67 -11.80 6.05
N GLN A 14 1.74 -12.66 6.47
CA GLN A 14 1.05 -13.58 5.58
C GLN A 14 -0.44 -13.22 5.54
N ILE A 15 -0.97 -13.12 4.33
CA ILE A 15 -2.35 -12.72 4.06
C ILE A 15 -2.96 -13.74 3.10
N GLY A 16 -4.16 -14.22 3.40
CA GLY A 16 -4.96 -15.04 2.51
C GLY A 16 -6.28 -14.35 2.22
N VAL A 17 -6.36 -13.54 1.16
CA VAL A 17 -7.53 -12.69 0.91
C VAL A 17 -8.44 -13.28 -0.19
N PRO A 18 -9.75 -13.42 0.06
CA PRO A 18 -10.71 -13.70 -1.00
C PRO A 18 -10.77 -12.56 -2.01
N ILE A 19 -10.86 -12.86 -3.31
CA ILE A 19 -10.96 -11.84 -4.37
C ILE A 19 -12.14 -10.87 -4.17
N THR A 20 -13.18 -11.30 -3.45
CA THR A 20 -14.33 -10.45 -3.12
C THR A 20 -14.00 -9.31 -2.16
N ASP A 21 -12.86 -9.39 -1.48
CA ASP A 21 -12.40 -8.44 -0.47
C ASP A 21 -11.28 -7.54 -1.00
N THR A 22 -11.03 -7.55 -2.32
CA THR A 22 -9.96 -6.77 -2.96
C THR A 22 -10.48 -5.93 -4.12
N GLU A 23 -9.70 -4.94 -4.51
CA GLU A 23 -9.83 -4.25 -5.79
C GLU A 23 -8.47 -3.86 -6.34
N THR A 24 -8.42 -3.57 -7.64
CA THR A 24 -7.25 -3.05 -8.34
C THR A 24 -7.66 -1.95 -9.29
N THR A 25 -6.77 -0.98 -9.50
CA THR A 25 -6.88 0.00 -10.57
C THR A 25 -5.52 0.26 -11.20
N PHE A 26 -5.51 0.51 -12.51
CA PHE A 26 -4.31 0.75 -13.29
C PHE A 26 -4.56 1.85 -14.31
N ALA A 27 -3.60 2.76 -14.46
CA ALA A 27 -3.64 3.79 -15.50
C ALA A 27 -3.32 3.21 -16.89
N LEU A 28 -2.57 2.11 -16.94
CA LEU A 28 -2.20 1.40 -18.17
C LEU A 28 -2.52 -0.09 -18.03
N PRO A 29 -2.79 -0.83 -19.13
CA PRO A 29 -3.13 -2.25 -19.10
C PRO A 29 -1.91 -3.16 -18.81
N ASP A 30 -1.00 -2.71 -17.95
CA ASP A 30 0.23 -3.38 -17.56
C ASP A 30 0.09 -3.87 -16.09
N PRO A 31 -0.20 -5.16 -15.87
CA PRO A 31 -0.50 -5.67 -14.53
C PRO A 31 0.72 -5.65 -13.61
N GLU A 32 0.46 -5.32 -12.35
CA GLU A 32 1.42 -5.36 -11.25
C GLU A 32 0.76 -6.04 -10.04
N GLY A 33 1.55 -6.32 -9.00
CA GLY A 33 1.03 -6.90 -7.77
C GLY A 33 0.35 -8.26 -7.97
N TYR A 34 -0.78 -8.50 -7.32
CA TYR A 34 -1.51 -9.76 -7.49
C TYR A 34 -2.22 -9.86 -8.83
N SER A 35 -2.37 -8.77 -9.59
CA SER A 35 -3.01 -8.82 -10.91
C SER A 35 -2.18 -9.58 -11.95
N VAL A 36 -0.88 -9.79 -11.69
CA VAL A 36 0.01 -10.60 -12.55
C VAL A 36 -0.46 -12.06 -12.66
N ILE A 37 -1.19 -12.57 -11.67
CA ILE A 37 -1.76 -13.93 -11.69
C ILE A 37 -3.23 -13.96 -12.16
N ALA A 38 -3.81 -12.81 -12.52
CA ALA A 38 -5.15 -12.77 -13.08
C ALA A 38 -5.15 -13.30 -14.53
N GLU A 39 -6.32 -13.74 -15.00
CA GLU A 39 -6.46 -14.25 -16.37
C GLU A 39 -6.30 -13.13 -17.41
N SER A 40 -6.83 -11.94 -17.13
CA SER A 40 -6.77 -10.78 -18.04
C SER A 40 -7.01 -9.46 -17.30
N MET A 41 -6.56 -8.37 -17.92
CA MET A 41 -6.99 -7.00 -17.57
C MET A 41 -8.45 -6.77 -18.01
N SER A 42 -9.18 -5.93 -17.28
CA SER A 42 -10.48 -5.43 -17.74
C SER A 42 -10.32 -4.45 -18.90
N GLY A 43 -11.43 -4.10 -19.53
CA GLY A 43 -11.51 -2.86 -20.31
C GLY A 43 -11.58 -1.63 -19.40
N GLU A 44 -11.86 -0.49 -20.01
CA GLU A 44 -12.18 0.76 -19.31
C GLU A 44 -13.37 0.56 -18.36
N THR A 45 -13.32 1.25 -17.22
CA THR A 45 -14.38 1.25 -16.20
C THR A 45 -14.80 2.69 -15.94
N ASP A 46 -16.06 2.91 -15.53
CA ASP A 46 -16.56 4.21 -15.06
C ASP A 46 -16.44 4.36 -13.53
N THR A 47 -16.05 3.29 -12.84
CA THR A 47 -15.94 3.24 -11.39
C THR A 47 -14.56 3.72 -10.94
N HIS A 48 -14.17 4.94 -11.32
CA HIS A 48 -12.91 5.60 -10.94
C HIS A 48 -13.08 7.12 -10.85
N GLU A 49 -12.03 7.83 -10.41
CA GLU A 49 -11.97 9.31 -10.38
C GLU A 49 -13.00 10.07 -9.52
N TYR A 50 -13.81 9.36 -8.73
CA TYR A 50 -14.56 9.94 -7.62
C TYR A 50 -14.13 9.35 -6.28
N TRP A 51 -14.24 10.15 -5.21
CA TRP A 51 -13.96 9.71 -3.85
C TRP A 51 -15.02 8.69 -3.41
N GLY A 52 -14.58 7.47 -3.11
CA GLY A 52 -15.45 6.31 -2.85
C GLY A 52 -15.35 5.22 -3.92
N SER A 53 -14.85 5.54 -5.12
CA SER A 53 -14.74 4.55 -6.21
C SER A 53 -13.93 3.31 -5.84
N ALA A 54 -12.88 3.46 -5.02
CA ALA A 54 -12.11 2.33 -4.52
C ALA A 54 -12.98 1.34 -3.72
N ARG A 55 -13.86 1.83 -2.85
CA ARG A 55 -14.82 0.99 -2.13
C ARG A 55 -15.81 0.32 -3.08
N ASP A 56 -16.32 1.05 -4.06
CA ASP A 56 -17.30 0.53 -5.02
C ASP A 56 -16.70 -0.58 -5.92
N ARG A 57 -15.38 -0.58 -6.13
CA ARG A 57 -14.68 -1.66 -6.84
C ARG A 57 -14.46 -2.93 -5.99
N ILE A 58 -14.63 -2.88 -4.67
CA ILE A 58 -14.51 -4.06 -3.79
C ILE A 58 -15.84 -4.83 -3.82
N PRO A 59 -15.90 -6.08 -4.34
CA PRO A 59 -17.19 -6.75 -4.52
C PRO A 59 -18.03 -6.89 -3.24
N ARG A 60 -17.40 -7.15 -2.08
CA ARG A 60 -18.10 -7.27 -0.80
C ARG A 60 -18.79 -5.97 -0.34
N SER A 61 -18.35 -4.80 -0.82
CA SER A 61 -18.95 -3.52 -0.41
C SER A 61 -20.42 -3.35 -0.82
N GLN A 62 -20.89 -4.14 -1.79
CA GLN A 62 -22.29 -4.17 -2.22
C GLN A 62 -23.27 -4.56 -1.10
N THR A 63 -22.81 -5.34 -0.11
CA THR A 63 -23.67 -5.89 0.95
C THR A 63 -23.13 -5.69 2.36
N ASP A 64 -21.90 -5.19 2.49
CA ASP A 64 -21.19 -5.07 3.76
C ASP A 64 -20.50 -3.68 3.81
N PRO A 65 -20.67 -2.90 4.88
CA PRO A 65 -20.06 -1.58 5.00
C PRO A 65 -18.54 -1.63 5.21
N LEU A 66 -17.94 -2.82 5.40
CA LEU A 66 -16.49 -3.01 5.60
C LEU A 66 -15.96 -2.28 6.85
N GLU A 67 -16.78 -2.17 7.89
CA GLU A 67 -16.41 -1.49 9.14
C GLU A 67 -15.40 -2.33 9.95
N PRO A 68 -14.37 -1.70 10.53
CA PRO A 68 -13.42 -2.42 11.39
C PRO A 68 -14.10 -2.90 12.68
N ASP A 69 -13.66 -4.05 13.18
CA ASP A 69 -14.05 -4.53 14.51
C ASP A 69 -12.82 -5.08 15.26
N GLY A 70 -12.67 -4.63 16.51
CA GLY A 70 -11.52 -4.91 17.36
C GLY A 70 -10.29 -4.01 17.12
N TRP A 71 -9.18 -4.40 17.75
CA TRP A 71 -7.88 -3.72 17.65
C TRP A 71 -6.77 -4.77 17.67
N PRO A 72 -5.63 -4.58 16.98
CA PRO A 72 -4.54 -5.55 17.03
C PRO A 72 -3.95 -5.63 18.44
N SER A 73 -3.72 -6.85 18.92
CA SER A 73 -3.14 -7.12 20.24
C SER A 73 -2.07 -8.19 20.16
N LEU A 74 -1.24 -8.32 21.20
CA LEU A 74 -0.33 -9.45 21.30
C LEU A 74 -1.11 -10.71 21.65
N LYS A 75 -0.74 -11.83 21.03
CA LYS A 75 -1.40 -13.12 21.29
C LYS A 75 -1.09 -13.65 22.70
N ASP A 76 0.13 -13.41 23.18
CA ASP A 76 0.60 -13.84 24.49
C ASP A 76 0.94 -12.63 25.36
N GLU A 77 0.32 -12.49 26.54
CA GLU A 77 0.52 -11.36 27.45
C GLU A 77 1.96 -11.26 28.01
N GLU A 78 2.73 -12.36 27.95
CA GLU A 78 4.14 -12.41 28.36
C GLU A 78 5.12 -11.84 27.30
N ASP A 79 4.64 -11.60 26.07
CA ASP A 79 5.40 -10.89 25.05
C ASP A 79 5.51 -9.41 25.47
N SER A 80 6.50 -9.13 26.32
CA SER A 80 6.83 -7.80 26.83
C SER A 80 6.86 -6.71 25.74
N LEU A 81 6.65 -5.46 26.16
CA LEU A 81 6.86 -4.17 25.46
C LEU A 81 8.13 -4.04 24.57
N ASP A 82 9.09 -4.97 24.66
CA ASP A 82 10.27 -5.07 23.80
C ASP A 82 10.30 -6.40 22.99
N PRO A 83 10.00 -6.38 21.68
CA PRO A 83 10.02 -7.56 20.81
C PRO A 83 11.43 -8.02 20.40
N ARG A 84 12.50 -7.37 20.88
CA ARG A 84 13.87 -7.74 20.56
C ARG A 84 14.24 -9.10 21.18
N GLY A 85 14.89 -9.96 20.39
CA GLY A 85 15.28 -11.32 20.80
C GLY A 85 14.12 -12.33 20.96
N LYS A 86 12.87 -11.94 20.67
CA LYS A 86 11.68 -12.79 20.84
C LYS A 86 10.95 -13.01 19.51
N LEU A 87 10.19 -14.11 19.44
CA LEU A 87 9.14 -14.30 18.45
C LEU A 87 7.85 -13.74 19.03
N VAL A 88 7.25 -12.77 18.35
CA VAL A 88 6.02 -12.12 18.74
C VAL A 88 4.97 -12.36 17.67
N THR A 89 3.77 -12.74 18.09
CA THR A 89 2.61 -12.93 17.21
C THR A 89 1.52 -11.95 17.57
N VAL A 90 0.89 -11.34 16.57
CA VAL A 90 -0.21 -10.40 16.76
C VAL A 90 -1.52 -11.10 16.47
N ASP A 91 -2.50 -10.95 17.37
CA ASP A 91 -3.90 -11.21 17.08
C ASP A 91 -4.48 -10.02 16.29
N PRO A 92 -4.83 -10.20 15.01
CA PRO A 92 -5.31 -9.12 14.17
C PRO A 92 -6.78 -8.78 14.47
N HIS A 93 -7.26 -7.72 13.84
CA HIS A 93 -8.66 -7.28 13.94
C HIS A 93 -9.36 -7.40 12.58
N GLU A 94 -10.69 -7.28 12.59
CA GLU A 94 -11.52 -7.42 11.39
C GLU A 94 -11.43 -6.16 10.51
N ASN A 95 -11.46 -6.35 9.18
CA ASN A 95 -11.48 -5.31 8.15
C ASN A 95 -10.30 -4.32 8.19
N LEU A 96 -9.11 -4.80 8.55
CA LEU A 96 -7.86 -4.07 8.33
C LEU A 96 -7.69 -3.79 6.83
N CYS A 97 -7.36 -2.55 6.45
CA CYS A 97 -7.14 -2.20 5.05
C CYS A 97 -5.65 -2.18 4.71
N LEU A 98 -5.25 -2.98 3.73
CA LEU A 98 -3.93 -2.94 3.13
C LEU A 98 -4.02 -2.28 1.75
N ILE A 99 -3.17 -1.28 1.52
CA ILE A 99 -2.96 -0.72 0.19
C ILE A 99 -1.52 -0.95 -0.24
N ARG A 100 -1.35 -1.36 -1.50
CA ARG A 100 -0.10 -1.19 -2.22
C ARG A 100 -0.34 -0.31 -3.43
N SER A 101 0.36 0.82 -3.50
CA SER A 101 0.25 1.77 -4.60
C SER A 101 1.61 1.97 -5.26
N GLY A 102 1.66 1.88 -6.58
CA GLY A 102 2.89 1.87 -7.33
C GLY A 102 3.00 2.92 -8.42
N GLN A 103 4.26 3.25 -8.72
CA GLN A 103 4.64 4.15 -9.80
C GLN A 103 5.70 3.42 -10.63
N VAL A 104 5.43 3.22 -11.91
CA VAL A 104 6.30 2.48 -12.82
C VAL A 104 6.62 3.35 -14.02
N TRP A 105 7.88 3.78 -14.11
CA TRP A 105 8.40 4.62 -15.20
C TRP A 105 9.47 3.90 -16.03
N GLY A 106 9.69 2.60 -15.79
CA GLY A 106 10.71 1.81 -16.48
C GLY A 106 10.56 1.80 -18.01
N ASN A 107 9.33 1.96 -18.51
CA ASN A 107 8.99 2.04 -19.93
C ASN A 107 8.78 3.48 -20.42
N SER A 108 8.95 4.47 -19.55
CA SER A 108 8.73 5.89 -19.87
C SER A 108 9.83 6.49 -20.73
N THR A 109 9.45 7.47 -21.54
CA THR A 109 10.42 8.24 -22.34
C THR A 109 11.34 9.07 -21.43
N PRO A 110 12.54 9.47 -21.87
CA PRO A 110 13.41 10.35 -21.09
C PRO A 110 12.73 11.66 -20.67
N THR A 111 11.85 12.20 -21.53
CA THR A 111 11.07 13.41 -21.26
C THR A 111 10.06 13.18 -20.13
N GLU A 112 9.31 12.07 -20.22
CA GLU A 112 8.32 11.69 -19.19
C GLU A 112 8.99 11.39 -17.85
N ILE A 113 10.13 10.68 -17.85
CA ILE A 113 10.94 10.43 -16.64
C ILE A 113 11.40 11.76 -16.01
N LYS A 114 11.85 12.73 -16.82
CA LYS A 114 12.24 14.05 -16.34
C LYS A 114 11.05 14.77 -15.69
N SER A 115 9.88 14.71 -16.31
CA SER A 115 8.67 15.32 -15.74
C SER A 115 8.22 14.62 -14.45
N TYR A 116 8.20 13.28 -14.42
CA TYR A 116 7.89 12.50 -13.22
C TYR A 116 8.78 12.92 -12.05
N ASN A 117 10.10 13.01 -12.27
CA ASN A 117 11.06 13.39 -11.24
C ASN A 117 10.94 14.84 -10.78
N ALA A 118 10.53 15.75 -11.68
CA ALA A 118 10.41 17.17 -11.37
C ALA A 118 9.08 17.56 -10.72
N GLU A 119 8.00 16.84 -11.05
CA GLU A 119 6.63 17.25 -10.73
C GLU A 119 5.96 16.26 -9.77
N ILE A 120 5.88 14.97 -10.14
CA ILE A 120 5.10 13.96 -9.40
C ILE A 120 5.87 13.46 -8.19
N LYS A 121 7.11 13.03 -8.40
CA LYS A 121 7.94 12.40 -7.36
C LYS A 121 8.09 13.27 -6.11
N PRO A 122 8.38 14.58 -6.19
CA PRO A 122 8.52 15.41 -4.99
C PRO A 122 7.24 15.48 -4.15
N THR A 123 6.09 15.62 -4.80
CA THR A 123 4.78 15.66 -4.13
C THR A 123 4.46 14.31 -3.48
N LEU A 124 4.72 13.21 -4.18
CA LEU A 124 4.55 11.86 -3.66
C LEU A 124 5.48 11.59 -2.47
N ASP A 125 6.77 11.89 -2.59
CA ASP A 125 7.76 11.70 -1.53
C ASP A 125 7.36 12.47 -0.26
N SER A 126 6.91 13.73 -0.42
CA SER A 126 6.40 14.56 0.68
C SER A 126 5.16 13.94 1.33
N GLY A 127 4.23 13.41 0.54
CA GLY A 127 3.03 12.76 1.06
C GLY A 127 3.32 11.47 1.81
N MET A 128 4.22 10.64 1.29
CA MET A 128 4.65 9.41 1.97
C MET A 128 5.41 9.71 3.26
N GLU A 129 6.23 10.76 3.28
CA GLU A 129 6.92 11.22 4.47
C GLU A 129 5.92 11.72 5.54
N GLU A 130 4.94 12.53 5.16
CA GLU A 130 3.90 13.00 6.08
C GLU A 130 3.08 11.84 6.65
N LEU A 131 2.62 10.93 5.77
CA LEU A 131 1.87 9.75 6.18
C LEU A 131 2.67 8.90 7.18
N THR A 132 3.97 8.75 6.95
CA THR A 132 4.85 7.99 7.86
C THR A 132 4.98 8.69 9.22
N LYS A 133 5.24 10.01 9.23
CA LYS A 133 5.46 10.80 10.45
C LYS A 133 4.19 10.99 11.29
N LYS A 134 3.03 11.10 10.64
CA LYS A 134 1.73 11.35 11.27
C LYS A 134 0.79 10.14 11.19
N SER A 135 1.34 8.96 10.95
CA SER A 135 0.62 7.70 10.72
C SER A 135 -0.50 7.44 11.74
N GLN A 136 -0.20 7.59 13.03
CA GLN A 136 -1.17 7.43 14.13
C GLN A 136 -2.36 8.41 14.04
N GLN A 137 -2.16 9.65 13.61
CA GLN A 137 -3.24 10.64 13.46
C GLN A 137 -4.25 10.20 12.40
N PHE A 138 -3.80 9.49 11.36
CA PHE A 138 -4.62 9.06 10.25
C PHE A 138 -5.21 7.66 10.43
N GLY A 139 -4.84 6.91 11.47
CA GLY A 139 -5.19 5.49 11.59
C GLY A 139 -4.40 4.59 10.62
N CYS A 140 -3.21 5.04 10.19
CA CYS A 140 -2.27 4.23 9.43
C CYS A 140 -1.33 3.55 10.44
N PHE A 141 -1.34 2.22 10.52
CA PHE A 141 -0.47 1.46 11.42
C PHE A 141 0.96 1.39 10.92
N SER A 142 1.14 1.32 9.60
CA SER A 142 2.45 1.28 8.98
C SER A 142 2.38 1.83 7.58
N ASN A 143 3.36 2.63 7.18
CA ASN A 143 3.57 3.04 5.80
C ASN A 143 5.03 2.78 5.44
N ARG A 144 5.26 2.08 4.33
CA ARG A 144 6.58 1.80 3.77
C ARG A 144 6.60 2.26 2.33
N TYR A 145 7.45 3.22 2.03
CA TYR A 145 7.69 3.67 0.67
C TYR A 145 9.04 3.13 0.21
N MET A 146 9.01 2.27 -0.80
CA MET A 146 10.10 1.39 -1.20
C MET A 146 10.49 1.64 -2.64
N ARG A 147 11.80 1.58 -2.88
CA ARG A 147 12.39 1.49 -4.22
C ARG A 147 12.58 0.02 -4.56
N ILE A 148 12.21 -0.35 -5.78
CA ILE A 148 12.33 -1.74 -6.23
C ILE A 148 13.71 -1.95 -6.83
N GLU A 149 14.31 -3.10 -6.54
CA GLU A 149 15.62 -3.52 -7.02
C GLU A 149 15.48 -4.86 -7.75
N ASP A 150 16.39 -5.12 -8.70
CA ASP A 150 16.52 -6.42 -9.35
C ASP A 150 17.32 -7.40 -8.46
N ASP A 151 17.54 -8.63 -8.96
CA ASP A 151 18.25 -9.68 -8.22
C ASP A 151 19.72 -9.34 -7.92
N ASP A 152 20.30 -8.39 -8.66
CA ASP A 152 21.66 -7.88 -8.47
C ASP A 152 21.71 -6.66 -7.52
N GLY A 153 20.55 -6.20 -7.03
CA GLY A 153 20.42 -5.02 -6.18
C GLY A 153 20.46 -3.69 -6.96
N ASN A 154 20.34 -3.72 -8.28
CA ASN A 154 20.26 -2.50 -9.06
C ASN A 154 18.83 -1.93 -9.00
N PRO A 155 18.68 -0.61 -8.86
CA PRO A 155 17.36 -0.04 -8.85
C PRO A 155 16.61 -0.17 -10.16
N VAL A 156 15.36 -0.59 -10.08
CA VAL A 156 14.41 -0.62 -11.18
C VAL A 156 13.65 0.69 -11.23
N GLY A 157 13.13 1.06 -12.41
CA GLY A 157 12.28 2.23 -12.62
C GLY A 157 10.87 2.08 -12.00
N LYS A 158 10.80 1.67 -10.73
CA LYS A 158 9.56 1.43 -9.98
C LYS A 158 9.71 1.78 -8.50
N THR A 159 8.67 2.35 -7.92
CA THR A 159 8.49 2.50 -6.47
C THR A 159 7.12 2.01 -6.04
N TRP A 160 7.01 1.47 -4.82
CA TRP A 160 5.75 1.08 -4.22
C TRP A 160 5.64 1.67 -2.81
N SER A 161 4.45 2.16 -2.46
CA SER A 161 4.04 2.26 -1.07
C SER A 161 3.29 0.99 -0.67
N ILE A 162 3.52 0.52 0.55
CA ILE A 162 2.65 -0.45 1.22
C ILE A 162 2.25 0.18 2.54
N SER A 163 0.94 0.35 2.74
CA SER A 163 0.42 0.82 4.02
C SER A 163 -0.70 -0.03 4.57
N MET A 164 -0.67 -0.21 5.88
CA MET A 164 -1.68 -0.91 6.68
C MET A 164 -2.46 0.13 7.46
N TRP A 165 -3.77 0.06 7.38
CA TRP A 165 -4.71 1.01 7.92
C TRP A 165 -5.71 0.30 8.82
N GLU A 166 -6.08 0.96 9.91
CA GLU A 166 -7.16 0.54 10.81
C GLU A 166 -8.44 0.21 10.04
N SER A 167 -8.77 0.93 8.96
CA SER A 167 -9.88 0.59 8.09
C SER A 167 -9.79 1.24 6.72
N LEU A 168 -10.62 0.76 5.78
CA LEU A 168 -10.83 1.42 4.49
C LEU A 168 -11.32 2.86 4.69
N GLY A 169 -12.23 3.09 5.65
CA GLY A 169 -12.74 4.42 5.97
C GLY A 169 -11.65 5.39 6.45
N ARG A 170 -10.60 4.92 7.14
CA ARG A 170 -9.45 5.76 7.52
C ARG A 170 -8.62 6.16 6.30
N LEU A 171 -8.36 5.22 5.40
CA LEU A 171 -7.67 5.49 4.13
C LEU A 171 -8.47 6.49 3.27
N GLU A 172 -9.78 6.30 3.12
CA GLU A 172 -10.66 7.21 2.37
C GLU A 172 -10.68 8.62 2.98
N LYS A 173 -10.67 8.75 4.31
CA LYS A 173 -10.54 10.05 4.98
C LYS A 173 -9.19 10.69 4.70
N TRP A 174 -8.11 9.92 4.71
CA TRP A 174 -6.78 10.44 4.36
C TRP A 174 -6.71 10.89 2.90
N SER A 175 -7.34 10.15 1.98
CA SER A 175 -7.34 10.49 0.55
C SER A 175 -8.01 11.85 0.26
N LEU A 176 -8.91 12.29 1.16
CA LEU A 176 -9.59 13.58 1.10
C LEU A 176 -8.79 14.75 1.69
N THR A 177 -7.64 14.49 2.32
CA THR A 177 -6.79 15.54 2.90
C THR A 177 -6.14 16.39 1.81
N PRO A 178 -5.72 17.64 2.11
CA PRO A 178 -5.02 18.48 1.16
C PRO A 178 -3.76 17.81 0.58
N LYS A 179 -3.02 17.05 1.39
CA LYS A 179 -1.78 16.39 0.95
C LYS A 179 -2.02 15.34 -0.11
N HIS A 180 -3.00 14.45 0.08
CA HIS A 180 -3.30 13.45 -0.95
C HIS A 180 -3.95 14.09 -2.19
N LYS A 181 -4.80 15.11 -2.02
CA LYS A 181 -5.38 15.86 -3.15
C LYS A 181 -4.32 16.57 -3.99
N GLU A 182 -3.24 17.04 -3.37
CA GLU A 182 -2.07 17.59 -4.07
C GLU A 182 -1.42 16.52 -4.97
N ILE A 183 -1.14 15.32 -4.42
CA ILE A 183 -0.58 14.19 -5.19
C ILE A 183 -1.47 13.84 -6.38
N PHE A 184 -2.78 13.63 -6.12
CA PHE A 184 -3.76 13.30 -7.14
C PHE A 184 -3.82 14.39 -8.22
N GLY A 185 -3.89 15.66 -7.83
CA GLY A 185 -3.91 16.78 -8.75
C GLY A 185 -2.66 16.86 -9.63
N THR A 186 -1.47 16.61 -9.07
CA THR A 186 -0.23 16.56 -9.85
C THR A 186 -0.23 15.44 -10.88
N GLN A 187 -0.73 14.25 -10.51
CA GLN A 187 -0.84 13.10 -11.43
C GLN A 187 -1.82 13.38 -12.57
N ILE A 188 -3.02 13.87 -12.27
CA ILE A 188 -4.03 14.22 -13.28
C ILE A 188 -3.50 15.32 -14.21
N ASN A 189 -2.84 16.34 -13.68
CA ASN A 189 -2.24 17.40 -14.50
C ASN A 189 -1.16 16.87 -15.45
N HIS A 190 -0.38 15.89 -15.03
CA HIS A 190 0.64 15.26 -15.88
C HIS A 190 -0.01 14.55 -17.08
N PHE A 191 -1.00 13.67 -16.85
CA PHE A 191 -1.69 12.96 -17.93
C PHE A 191 -2.43 13.93 -18.87
N ASN A 192 -3.16 14.91 -18.32
CA ASN A 192 -3.84 15.94 -19.12
C ASN A 192 -2.86 16.76 -19.96
N ARG A 193 -1.64 17.02 -19.46
CA ARG A 193 -0.63 17.72 -20.25
C ARG A 193 -0.16 16.85 -21.41
N MET A 194 0.20 15.60 -21.16
CA MET A 194 0.67 14.68 -22.21
C MET A 194 -0.38 14.51 -23.31
N GLU A 195 -1.65 14.33 -22.93
CA GLU A 195 -2.76 14.25 -23.89
C GLU A 195 -2.86 15.52 -24.75
N ARG A 196 -2.85 16.72 -24.15
CA ARG A 196 -2.89 18.00 -24.90
C ARG A 196 -1.68 18.19 -25.83
N GLU A 197 -0.53 17.64 -25.47
CA GLU A 197 0.71 17.70 -26.25
C GLU A 197 0.80 16.59 -27.31
N GLY A 198 -0.16 15.66 -27.33
CA GLY A 198 -0.17 14.51 -28.24
C GLY A 198 0.90 13.47 -27.92
N GLU A 199 1.39 13.44 -26.68
CA GLU A 199 2.36 12.46 -26.19
C GLU A 199 1.65 11.24 -25.57
N VAL A 200 2.18 10.04 -25.83
CA VAL A 200 1.69 8.81 -25.20
C VAL A 200 2.32 8.68 -23.81
N ALA A 201 1.49 8.68 -22.77
CA ALA A 201 1.92 8.41 -21.40
C ALA A 201 2.26 6.91 -21.23
N ASN A 202 3.43 6.64 -20.65
CA ASN A 202 3.89 5.28 -20.32
C ASN A 202 4.12 5.10 -18.81
N LEU A 203 3.93 6.16 -18.03
CA LEU A 203 3.95 6.11 -16.58
C LEU A 203 2.75 5.28 -16.10
N ASN A 204 2.99 4.03 -15.69
CA ASN A 204 1.97 3.17 -15.12
C ASN A 204 1.82 3.46 -13.62
N LEU A 205 0.74 4.16 -13.29
CA LEU A 205 0.28 4.37 -11.91
C LEU A 205 -0.80 3.35 -11.60
N TRP A 206 -0.68 2.70 -10.43
CA TRP A 206 -1.62 1.66 -10.06
C TRP A 206 -1.77 1.57 -8.55
N HIS A 207 -2.82 0.89 -8.12
CA HIS A 207 -2.90 0.37 -6.76
C HIS A 207 -3.68 -0.92 -6.70
N GLU A 208 -3.45 -1.65 -5.62
CA GLU A 208 -4.27 -2.74 -5.15
C GLU A 208 -4.68 -2.49 -3.69
N LEU A 209 -5.95 -2.74 -3.39
CA LEU A 209 -6.50 -2.65 -2.04
C LEU A 209 -7.04 -4.00 -1.61
N MET A 210 -6.88 -4.29 -0.33
CA MET A 210 -7.41 -5.48 0.33
C MET A 210 -8.03 -5.07 1.67
N VAL A 211 -9.25 -5.54 1.95
CA VAL A 211 -9.90 -5.39 3.25
C VAL A 211 -9.94 -6.74 3.93
N LEU A 212 -9.03 -6.93 4.87
CA LEU A 212 -8.66 -8.23 5.40
C LEU A 212 -9.55 -8.63 6.57
N ARG A 213 -10.10 -9.84 6.51
CA ARG A 213 -10.82 -10.43 7.63
C ARG A 213 -9.83 -10.89 8.69
N LYS A 214 -10.24 -10.94 9.95
CA LYS A 214 -9.35 -11.33 11.06
C LYS A 214 -8.71 -12.70 10.82
N LYS A 215 -9.49 -13.68 10.38
CA LYS A 215 -9.04 -15.05 10.11
C LYS A 215 -8.05 -15.20 8.95
N ASP A 216 -7.97 -14.19 8.09
CA ASP A 216 -7.25 -14.19 6.82
C ASP A 216 -5.88 -13.49 6.94
N GLN A 217 -5.47 -13.19 8.18
CA GLN A 217 -4.28 -12.42 8.53
C GLN A 217 -3.39 -13.20 9.50
N SER A 218 -2.07 -13.16 9.27
CA SER A 218 -1.06 -13.66 10.20
C SER A 218 0.15 -12.72 10.23
N PHE A 219 0.52 -12.29 11.43
CA PHE A 219 1.61 -11.36 11.68
C PHE A 219 2.59 -11.97 12.68
N MET A 220 3.82 -12.21 12.24
CA MET A 220 4.88 -12.78 13.05
C MET A 220 6.16 -11.94 12.95
N TYR A 221 6.74 -11.63 14.10
CA TYR A 221 7.92 -10.79 14.22
C TYR A 221 8.98 -11.51 15.05
N PHE A 222 10.19 -11.65 14.54
CA PHE A 222 11.32 -12.19 15.29
C PHE A 222 12.43 -11.14 15.39
N ASN A 223 12.83 -10.82 16.62
CA ASN A 223 13.94 -9.92 16.93
C ASN A 223 13.79 -8.50 16.31
N CYS A 224 12.57 -8.01 16.25
CA CYS A 224 12.23 -6.73 15.63
C CYS A 224 12.17 -5.58 16.66
N HIS A 225 12.10 -4.33 16.18
CA HIS A 225 11.82 -3.18 17.05
C HIS A 225 10.30 -2.95 17.14
N LYS A 226 9.80 -2.44 18.27
CA LYS A 226 8.35 -2.25 18.48
C LYS A 226 7.63 -1.35 17.48
N LYS A 227 8.35 -0.48 16.77
CA LYS A 227 7.78 0.40 15.73
C LYS A 227 7.61 -0.25 14.34
N ILE A 228 7.85 -1.55 14.18
CA ILE A 228 7.79 -2.19 12.87
C ILE A 228 6.36 -2.65 12.56
N GLY A 229 5.92 -2.45 11.32
CA GLY A 229 4.66 -3.02 10.85
C GLY A 229 3.49 -2.64 11.75
N ILE A 230 2.66 -3.63 12.10
CA ILE A 230 1.50 -3.44 12.96
C ILE A 230 1.85 -3.32 14.46
N LEU A 231 3.07 -3.68 14.88
CA LEU A 231 3.48 -3.59 16.29
C LEU A 231 3.42 -2.15 16.82
N LEU A 232 3.52 -1.15 15.94
CA LEU A 232 3.38 0.26 16.31
C LEU A 232 1.97 0.61 16.83
N ALA A 233 0.96 -0.18 16.47
CA ALA A 233 -0.44 0.01 16.85
C ALA A 233 -0.81 -0.69 18.17
N ILE A 234 0.03 -1.62 18.62
CA ILE A 234 -0.16 -2.35 19.87
C ILE A 234 0.32 -1.43 21.00
N ASP A 235 -0.54 -1.19 22.01
CA ASP A 235 -0.35 -0.28 23.16
C ASP A 235 -0.66 1.22 22.95
N ASN A 236 -1.54 1.56 22.00
CA ASN A 236 -2.21 2.88 21.95
C ASN A 236 -3.66 2.81 22.40
#